data_AF-C3L4D9-F1
#
_entry.id   AF-C3L4D9-F1
#
_cell.length_a   1.000
_cell.length_b   1.000
_cell.length_c   1.000
_cell.angle_alpha   90.00
_cell.angle_beta   90.00
_cell.angle_gamma   90.00
#
_symmetry.space_group_name_H-M   'P 1'
#
loop_
_entity.id
_entity.type
_entity.pdbx_description
1 polymer ?
#
loop_
_entity_poly.entity_id
_entity_poly.type
_entity_poly.pdbx_seq_one_letter_code
_entity_poly.pdbx_strand_id
1 'polypeptide(L)'
;MHLTYTRISKYPYNFRRITGLRLETFDKLVLKVRPLFEELESSKLRHGRMSHLPTLEDKLLCVLMYYRTYISHVFLGYLFNLHNSNICRLLRKMEPLLAKKISIKKDRSLTSEKVLRILADVSEQPTQRPSKKQKKSYSGKKKRHTIKTEIVMGEDGKILSVSKSHKGKVHDFKIRKGEKLLPKESLKLADSDFYDKSNL
;
A
#
# COMPACT_ATOMS: atom_id res chain seq x y z
N MET A 1 14.76 23.80 8.96
CA MET A 1 15.72 22.68 9.09
C MET A 1 15.35 21.63 8.06
N HIS A 2 16.20 21.33 7.08
CA HIS A 2 15.90 20.33 6.03
C HIS A 2 16.56 19.00 6.36
N LEU A 3 15.77 17.93 6.51
CA LEU A 3 16.27 16.58 6.70
C LEU A 3 16.79 16.01 5.37
N THR A 4 18.05 15.55 5.34
CA THR A 4 18.68 14.98 4.13
C THR A 4 19.22 13.59 4.40
N TYR A 5 19.37 12.80 3.34
CA TYR A 5 20.11 11.54 3.35
C TYR A 5 21.51 11.72 3.93
N THR A 6 22.26 12.70 3.43
CA THR A 6 23.64 12.99 3.86
C THR A 6 23.78 13.29 5.36
N ARG A 7 22.72 13.79 6.02
CA ARG A 7 22.71 14.05 7.45
C ARG A 7 22.38 12.82 8.26
N ILE A 8 21.35 12.05 7.86
CA ILE A 8 20.93 10.86 8.62
C ILE A 8 21.90 9.70 8.40
N SER A 9 22.50 9.57 7.21
CA SER A 9 23.41 8.46 6.89
C SER A 9 24.65 8.41 7.79
N LYS A 10 25.05 9.55 8.37
CA LYS A 10 26.11 9.64 9.39
C LYS A 10 25.77 8.89 10.69
N TYR A 11 24.49 8.56 10.91
CA TYR A 11 24.00 7.89 12.11
C TYR A 11 23.29 6.59 11.72
N PRO A 12 24.01 5.48 11.45
CA PRO A 12 23.44 4.24 10.92
C PRO A 12 22.29 3.66 11.77
N TYR A 13 22.42 3.75 13.10
CA TYR A 13 21.37 3.30 14.03
C TYR A 13 20.06 4.08 13.83
N ASN A 14 20.14 5.42 13.80
CA ASN A 14 18.98 6.28 13.59
C ASN A 14 18.42 6.10 12.17
N PHE A 15 19.29 5.98 11.17
CA PHE A 15 18.89 5.71 9.78
C PHE A 15 18.02 4.47 9.68
N ARG A 16 18.44 3.36 10.30
CA ARG A 16 17.69 2.10 10.30
C ARG A 16 16.36 2.22 11.04
N ARG A 17 16.32 2.95 12.17
CA ARG A 17 15.07 3.15 12.93
C ARG A 17 14.05 3.96 12.14
N ILE A 18 14.50 4.97 11.41
CA ILE A 18 13.67 5.89 10.63
C ILE A 18 13.19 5.25 9.32
N THR A 19 14.06 4.54 8.60
CA THR A 19 13.76 4.01 7.25
C THR A 19 13.38 2.53 7.23
N GLY A 20 13.70 1.79 8.30
CA GLY A 20 13.60 0.34 8.34
C GLY A 20 14.74 -0.40 7.62
N LEU A 21 15.67 0.30 6.96
CA LEU A 21 16.74 -0.32 6.15
C LEU A 21 18.13 -0.05 6.73
N ARG A 22 19.07 -0.98 6.51
CA ARG A 22 20.50 -0.71 6.68
C ARG A 22 20.99 0.16 5.52
N LEU A 23 22.05 0.94 5.73
CA LEU A 23 22.63 1.82 4.69
C LEU A 23 22.99 1.04 3.42
N GLU A 24 23.70 -0.08 3.56
CA GLU A 24 24.04 -0.96 2.42
C GLU A 24 22.83 -1.42 1.61
N THR A 25 21.70 -1.68 2.29
CA THR A 25 20.45 -2.10 1.62
C THR A 25 19.80 -0.92 0.92
N PHE A 26 19.87 0.26 1.53
CA PHE A 26 19.41 1.50 0.92
C PHE A 26 20.22 1.86 -0.31
N ASP A 27 21.55 1.78 -0.27
CA ASP A 27 22.41 2.06 -1.43
C ASP A 27 22.12 1.10 -2.58
N LYS A 28 21.94 -0.20 -2.29
CA LYS A 28 21.48 -1.19 -3.28
C LYS A 28 20.11 -0.83 -3.86
N LEU A 29 19.20 -0.29 -3.06
CA LEU A 29 17.89 0.18 -3.53
C LEU A 29 18.03 1.39 -4.46
N VAL A 30 18.85 2.38 -4.07
CA VAL A 30 19.13 3.57 -4.89
C VAL A 30 19.66 3.15 -6.26
N LEU A 31 20.66 2.25 -6.30
CA LEU A 31 21.23 1.73 -7.55
C LEU A 31 20.18 1.04 -8.43
N LYS A 32 19.25 0.28 -7.84
CA LYS A 32 18.18 -0.40 -8.59
C LYS A 32 17.12 0.57 -9.16
N VAL A 33 16.84 1.65 -8.44
CA VAL A 33 15.78 2.61 -8.81
C VAL A 33 16.30 3.71 -9.74
N ARG A 34 17.58 4.07 -9.63
CA ARG A 34 18.24 5.13 -10.41
C ARG A 34 17.94 5.09 -11.91
N PRO A 35 18.13 3.97 -12.65
CA PRO A 35 17.89 3.97 -14.09
C PRO A 35 16.42 4.26 -14.44
N LEU A 36 15.46 3.75 -13.65
CA LEU A 36 14.04 4.03 -13.87
C LEU A 36 13.68 5.49 -13.57
N PHE A 37 14.37 6.09 -12.59
CA PHE A 37 14.15 7.49 -12.25
C PHE A 37 14.73 8.40 -13.33
N GLU A 38 15.92 8.09 -13.85
CA GLU A 38 16.55 8.85 -14.93
C GLU A 38 15.74 8.78 -16.23
N GLU A 39 15.24 7.59 -16.61
CA GLU A 39 14.34 7.40 -17.75
C GLU A 39 13.05 8.25 -17.62
N LEU A 40 12.46 8.25 -16.41
CA LEU A 40 11.28 9.06 -16.11
C LEU A 40 11.58 10.56 -16.21
N GLU A 41 12.74 11.02 -15.73
CA GLU A 41 13.14 12.42 -15.85
C GLU A 41 13.40 12.81 -17.31
N SER A 42 14.07 11.97 -18.11
CA SER A 42 14.36 12.24 -19.52
C SER A 42 13.11 12.25 -20.40
N SER A 43 12.07 11.50 -20.05
CA SER A 43 10.80 11.49 -20.78
C SER A 43 9.96 12.77 -20.66
N LYS A 44 10.38 13.73 -19.82
CA LYS A 44 9.64 14.96 -19.61
C LYS A 44 9.81 15.92 -20.78
N LEU A 45 8.70 16.25 -21.43
CA LEU A 45 8.65 17.26 -22.49
C LEU A 45 9.00 18.68 -21.99
N ARG A 46 8.75 18.97 -20.71
CA ARG A 46 9.11 20.24 -20.06
C ARG A 46 9.60 20.01 -18.64
N HIS A 47 10.71 20.63 -18.31
CA HIS A 47 11.24 20.64 -16.96
C HIS A 47 10.51 21.71 -16.15
N GLY A 48 9.73 21.28 -15.15
CA GLY A 48 9.09 22.18 -14.20
C GLY A 48 10.08 22.76 -13.18
N ARG A 49 9.57 23.49 -12.20
CA ARG A 49 10.38 23.99 -11.07
C ARG A 49 11.15 22.84 -10.40
N MET A 50 12.44 23.07 -10.15
CA MET A 50 13.30 22.11 -9.46
C MET A 50 12.73 21.73 -8.10
N SER A 51 12.83 20.45 -7.75
CA SER A 51 12.38 19.96 -6.45
C SER A 51 13.33 20.46 -5.36
N HIS A 52 12.77 20.83 -4.19
CA HIS A 52 13.57 21.10 -2.99
C HIS A 52 14.23 19.84 -2.41
N LEU A 53 13.88 18.65 -2.90
CA LEU A 53 14.62 17.40 -2.69
C LEU A 53 15.41 17.09 -3.97
N PRO A 54 16.65 17.57 -4.11
CA PRO A 54 17.38 17.50 -5.37
C PRO A 54 17.79 16.07 -5.71
N THR A 55 18.25 15.29 -4.73
CA THR A 55 18.82 13.96 -4.95
C THR A 55 17.75 12.87 -5.02
N LEU A 56 18.07 11.71 -5.60
CA LEU A 56 17.18 10.54 -5.60
C LEU A 56 17.10 9.93 -4.19
N GLU A 57 18.21 9.98 -3.48
CA GLU A 57 18.41 9.50 -2.12
C GLU A 57 17.48 10.22 -1.14
N ASP A 58 17.40 11.56 -1.21
CA ASP A 58 16.48 12.33 -0.38
C ASP A 58 15.01 12.01 -0.69
N LYS A 59 14.67 11.79 -1.98
CA LYS A 59 13.33 11.39 -2.41
C LYS A 59 12.96 10.02 -1.85
N LEU A 60 13.87 9.06 -1.94
CA LEU A 60 13.68 7.70 -1.42
C LEU A 60 13.62 7.68 0.11
N LEU A 61 14.45 8.48 0.78
CA LEU A 61 14.41 8.66 2.22
C LEU A 61 13.02 9.13 2.67
N CYS A 62 12.43 10.11 1.98
CA CYS A 62 11.09 10.59 2.28
C CYS A 62 10.02 9.50 2.15
N VAL A 63 10.08 8.69 1.08
CA VAL A 63 9.12 7.60 0.86
C VAL A 63 9.27 6.50 1.93
N LEU A 64 10.50 6.07 2.22
CA LEU A 64 10.74 5.02 3.20
C LEU A 64 10.37 5.45 4.62
N MET A 65 10.63 6.70 4.97
CA MET A 65 10.19 7.24 6.26
C MET A 65 8.67 7.23 6.36
N TYR A 66 7.95 7.65 5.30
CA TYR A 66 6.49 7.54 5.26
C TYR A 66 6.00 6.09 5.43
N TYR A 67 6.60 5.13 4.73
CA TYR A 67 6.23 3.71 4.86
C TYR A 67 6.53 3.12 6.23
N ARG A 68 7.62 3.56 6.87
CA ARG A 68 8.04 3.03 8.17
C ARG A 68 7.22 3.61 9.32
N THR A 69 6.93 4.91 9.30
CA THR A 69 6.33 5.61 10.45
C THR A 69 4.89 6.02 10.22
N TYR A 70 4.40 5.96 8.97
CA TYR A 70 3.04 6.34 8.56
C TYR A 70 2.62 7.73 9.08
N ILE A 71 3.58 8.64 9.22
CA ILE A 71 3.35 10.02 9.64
C ILE A 71 2.58 10.81 8.56
N SER A 72 1.86 11.85 8.99
CA SER A 72 1.09 12.68 8.07
C SER A 72 1.98 13.39 7.04
N HIS A 73 1.45 13.61 5.84
CA HIS A 73 2.16 14.37 4.80
C HIS A 73 2.48 15.81 5.24
N VAL A 74 1.67 16.40 6.12
CA VAL A 74 1.93 17.73 6.70
C VAL A 74 3.20 17.67 7.54
N PHE A 75 3.34 16.66 8.41
CA PHE A 75 4.52 16.50 9.23
C PHE A 75 5.78 16.18 8.41
N LEU A 76 5.66 15.31 7.39
CA LEU A 76 6.71 15.09 6.40
C LEU A 76 7.14 16.39 5.71
N GLY A 77 6.17 17.26 5.42
CA GLY A 77 6.41 18.57 4.85
C GLY A 77 7.29 19.44 5.73
N TYR A 78 7.06 19.47 7.04
CA TYR A 78 7.94 20.16 7.98
C TYR A 78 9.36 19.57 8.03
N LEU A 79 9.49 18.24 7.98
CA LEU A 79 10.81 17.57 8.01
C LEU A 79 11.65 17.82 6.76
N PHE A 80 11.02 17.80 5.58
CA PHE A 80 11.68 17.98 4.28
C PHE A 80 11.53 19.38 3.70
N ASN A 81 11.03 20.34 4.48
CA ASN A 81 10.79 21.72 4.01
C ASN A 81 9.98 21.77 2.68
N LEU A 82 8.89 21.01 2.63
CA LEU A 82 8.01 20.88 1.47
C LEU A 82 6.56 21.11 1.87
N HIS A 83 5.77 21.71 0.98
CA HIS A 83 4.32 21.76 1.17
C HIS A 83 3.71 20.33 1.09
N ASN A 84 2.64 20.07 1.84
CA ASN A 84 1.92 18.78 1.85
C ASN A 84 1.61 18.26 0.44
N SER A 85 1.14 19.14 -0.45
CA SER A 85 0.84 18.77 -1.84
C SER A 85 2.07 18.32 -2.64
N ASN A 86 3.28 18.77 -2.29
CA ASN A 86 4.52 18.30 -2.89
C ASN A 86 4.94 16.93 -2.36
N ILE A 87 4.74 16.66 -1.06
CA ILE A 87 4.93 15.32 -0.49
C ILE A 87 4.00 14.31 -1.19
N CYS A 88 2.71 14.64 -1.32
CA CYS A 88 1.75 13.77 -2.00
C CYS A 88 2.15 13.49 -3.46
N ARG A 89 2.58 14.51 -4.21
CA ARG A 89 3.07 14.34 -5.59
C ARG A 89 4.36 13.52 -5.65
N LEU A 90 5.27 13.72 -4.70
CA LEU A 90 6.51 12.95 -4.60
C LEU A 90 6.23 11.46 -4.38
N LEU A 91 5.39 11.13 -3.40
CA LEU A 91 5.00 9.75 -3.13
C LEU A 91 4.39 9.14 -4.39
N ARG A 92 3.34 9.75 -4.96
CA ARG A 92 2.69 9.26 -6.19
C ARG A 92 3.66 9.00 -7.35
N LYS A 93 4.72 9.80 -7.46
CA LYS A 93 5.76 9.65 -8.48
C LYS A 93 6.71 8.49 -8.18
N MET A 94 7.14 8.34 -6.92
CA MET A 94 8.17 7.37 -6.53
C MET A 94 7.61 5.97 -6.26
N GLU A 95 6.39 5.85 -5.76
CA GLU A 95 5.77 4.56 -5.40
C GLU A 95 5.71 3.57 -6.59
N PRO A 96 5.33 3.97 -7.82
CA PRO A 96 5.33 3.05 -8.96
C PRO A 96 6.73 2.55 -9.33
N LEU A 97 7.77 3.38 -9.17
CA LEU A 97 9.15 3.00 -9.45
C LEU A 97 9.62 1.93 -8.45
N LEU A 98 9.29 2.15 -7.17
CA LEU A 98 9.57 1.19 -6.11
C LEU A 98 8.79 -0.10 -6.32
N ALA A 99 7.51 -0.04 -6.65
CA ALA A 99 6.70 -1.23 -6.90
C ALA A 99 7.24 -2.10 -8.05
N LYS A 100 7.85 -1.51 -9.08
CA LYS A 100 8.48 -2.25 -10.19
C LYS A 100 9.72 -3.03 -9.77
N LYS A 101 10.50 -2.56 -8.78
CA LYS A 101 11.81 -3.15 -8.41
C LYS A 101 11.80 -3.85 -7.05
N ILE A 102 11.01 -3.37 -6.11
CA ILE A 102 10.68 -4.01 -4.85
C ILE A 102 9.49 -4.93 -5.14
N SER A 103 9.75 -6.04 -5.82
CA SER A 103 8.77 -7.11 -5.87
C SER A 103 8.58 -7.61 -4.44
N ILE A 104 7.46 -7.24 -3.81
CA ILE A 104 6.96 -8.00 -2.67
C ILE A 104 6.76 -9.40 -3.23
N LYS A 105 7.61 -10.35 -2.84
CA LYS A 105 7.35 -11.77 -3.07
C LYS A 105 6.00 -12.05 -2.42
N LYS A 106 4.93 -11.96 -3.21
CA LYS A 106 3.64 -12.53 -2.84
C LYS A 106 3.89 -14.01 -2.91
N ASP A 107 4.18 -14.63 -1.77
CA ASP A 107 4.09 -16.08 -1.69
C ASP A 107 2.62 -16.42 -1.93
N ARG A 108 2.32 -16.77 -3.19
CA ARG A 108 0.98 -17.14 -3.63
C ARG A 108 0.75 -18.64 -3.45
N SER A 109 1.67 -19.37 -2.81
CA SER A 109 1.49 -20.78 -2.51
C SER A 109 0.45 -20.91 -1.39
N LEU A 110 -0.81 -21.05 -1.79
CA LEU A 110 -1.89 -21.48 -0.91
C LEU A 110 -1.91 -23.02 -0.93
N THR A 111 -0.85 -23.66 -0.42
CA THR A 111 -0.83 -25.12 -0.29
C THR A 111 -1.76 -25.55 0.83
N SER A 112 -2.42 -26.70 0.69
CA SER A 112 -3.32 -27.24 1.72
C SER A 112 -2.61 -27.38 3.07
N GLU A 113 -1.34 -27.78 3.07
CA GLU A 113 -0.49 -27.88 4.27
C GLU A 113 -0.22 -26.54 4.98
N LYS A 114 -0.05 -25.43 4.24
CA LYS A 114 0.20 -24.10 4.85
C LYS A 114 -1.05 -23.47 5.46
N VAL A 115 -2.22 -24.02 5.16
CA VAL A 115 -3.48 -23.29 5.27
C VAL A 115 -4.52 -24.20 5.93
N LEU A 116 -4.18 -24.74 7.10
CA LEU A 116 -5.10 -25.54 7.91
C LEU A 116 -6.35 -24.72 8.26
N ARG A 117 -6.17 -23.41 8.49
CA ARG A 117 -7.21 -22.45 8.89
C ARG A 117 -7.01 -21.10 8.22
N ILE A 118 -8.12 -20.54 7.71
CA ILE A 118 -8.17 -19.22 7.08
C ILE A 118 -9.22 -18.34 7.71
N LEU A 119 -8.89 -17.06 7.83
CA LEU A 119 -9.80 -16.01 8.21
C LEU A 119 -10.12 -15.19 6.97
N ALA A 120 -11.39 -15.08 6.60
CA ALA A 120 -11.83 -14.24 5.50
C ALA A 120 -12.80 -13.18 6.02
N ASP A 121 -12.51 -11.91 5.72
CA ASP A 121 -13.37 -10.79 6.10
C ASP A 121 -13.45 -9.76 4.97
N VAL A 122 -14.59 -9.07 4.88
CA VAL A 122 -14.77 -7.95 3.95
C VAL A 122 -14.64 -6.63 4.69
N SER A 123 -13.49 -5.99 4.52
CA SER A 123 -13.26 -4.65 5.05
C SER A 123 -13.99 -3.60 4.20
N GLU A 124 -14.68 -2.68 4.87
CA GLU A 124 -15.39 -1.57 4.25
C GLU A 124 -14.78 -0.21 4.63
N GLN A 125 -14.30 0.54 3.64
CA GLN A 125 -13.60 1.80 3.82
C GLN A 125 -14.39 2.98 3.23
N PRO A 126 -14.54 4.11 3.95
CA PRO A 126 -15.11 5.34 3.41
C PRO A 126 -14.33 5.86 2.21
N THR A 127 -15.05 6.40 1.23
CA THR A 127 -14.44 7.04 0.05
C THR A 127 -15.09 8.37 -0.26
N GLN A 128 -14.40 9.20 -1.04
CA GLN A 128 -14.97 10.44 -1.56
C GLN A 128 -16.25 10.14 -2.35
N ARG A 129 -17.29 10.96 -2.13
CA ARG A 129 -18.57 10.86 -2.85
C ARG A 129 -18.33 10.89 -4.36
N PRO A 130 -18.65 9.82 -5.11
CA PRO A 130 -18.45 9.80 -6.56
C PRO A 130 -19.33 10.86 -7.26
N SER A 131 -18.89 11.42 -8.37
CA SER A 131 -19.73 12.33 -9.16
C SER A 131 -20.82 11.58 -9.93
N LYS A 132 -20.51 10.41 -10.49
CA LYS A 132 -21.43 9.56 -11.26
C LYS A 132 -21.72 8.24 -10.54
N LYS A 133 -22.92 7.69 -10.76
CA LYS A 133 -23.36 6.37 -10.23
C LYS A 133 -23.20 6.22 -8.69
N GLN A 134 -23.45 7.29 -7.95
CA GLN A 134 -23.31 7.38 -6.48
C GLN A 134 -24.00 6.24 -5.73
N LYS A 135 -25.25 5.91 -6.11
CA LYS A 135 -26.05 4.83 -5.52
C LYS A 135 -25.33 3.47 -5.52
N LYS A 136 -24.39 3.23 -6.44
CA LYS A 136 -23.61 1.97 -6.47
C LYS A 136 -22.56 1.90 -5.35
N SER A 137 -22.02 3.04 -4.94
CA SER A 137 -20.97 3.11 -3.90
C SER A 137 -21.54 3.40 -2.51
N TYR A 138 -22.83 3.73 -2.40
CA TYR A 138 -23.47 4.01 -1.13
C TYR A 138 -23.75 2.72 -0.36
N SER A 139 -23.30 2.66 0.89
CA SER A 139 -23.55 1.58 1.83
C SER A 139 -24.65 1.96 2.81
N GLY A 140 -25.69 1.13 2.88
CA GLY A 140 -26.78 1.31 3.83
C GLY A 140 -26.31 1.12 5.28
N LYS A 141 -25.49 0.09 5.55
CA LYS A 141 -24.96 -0.23 6.89
C LYS A 141 -24.13 0.92 7.47
N LYS A 142 -23.26 1.53 6.65
CA LYS A 142 -22.38 2.65 7.08
C LYS A 142 -22.98 4.04 6.84
N LYS A 143 -24.14 4.12 6.19
CA LYS A 143 -24.83 5.37 5.76
C LYS A 143 -23.93 6.35 5.00
N ARG A 144 -22.97 5.86 4.20
CA ARG A 144 -22.00 6.68 3.45
C ARG A 144 -21.46 5.96 2.21
N HIS A 145 -20.71 6.67 1.37
CA HIS A 145 -20.07 6.07 0.19
C HIS A 145 -18.80 5.34 0.59
N THR A 146 -18.70 4.06 0.22
CA THR A 146 -17.63 3.17 0.63
C THR A 146 -17.12 2.31 -0.52
N ILE A 147 -15.93 1.75 -0.32
CA ILE A 147 -15.41 0.63 -1.07
C ILE A 147 -15.24 -0.56 -0.13
N LYS A 148 -15.43 -1.76 -0.68
CA LYS A 148 -15.28 -3.02 0.03
C LYS A 148 -14.13 -3.81 -0.54
N THR A 149 -13.39 -4.54 0.29
CA THR A 149 -12.30 -5.41 -0.14
C THR A 149 -12.24 -6.60 0.79
N GLU A 150 -12.30 -7.80 0.22
CA GLU A 150 -12.07 -9.05 0.95
C GLU A 150 -10.57 -9.21 1.21
N ILE A 151 -10.24 -9.52 2.45
CA ILE A 151 -8.90 -9.88 2.90
C ILE A 151 -8.99 -11.28 3.49
N VAL A 152 -8.15 -12.17 2.97
CA VAL A 152 -8.01 -13.54 3.48
C VAL A 152 -6.64 -13.67 4.12
N MET A 153 -6.63 -14.15 5.35
CA MET A 153 -5.44 -14.28 6.18
C MET A 153 -5.28 -15.72 6.67
N GLY A 154 -4.03 -16.13 6.89
CA GLY A 154 -3.72 -17.33 7.65
C GLY A 154 -3.79 -17.06 9.16
N GLU A 155 -3.80 -18.12 9.96
CA GLU A 155 -3.71 -18.00 11.43
C GLU A 155 -2.43 -17.31 11.92
N ASP A 156 -1.36 -17.36 11.13
CA ASP A 156 -0.10 -16.67 11.41
C ASP A 156 -0.15 -15.15 11.14
N GLY A 157 -1.32 -14.63 10.78
CA GLY A 157 -1.55 -13.21 10.47
C GLY A 157 -1.04 -12.77 9.10
N LYS A 158 -0.53 -13.69 8.26
CA LYS A 158 -0.12 -13.35 6.91
C LYS A 158 -1.31 -13.19 5.98
N ILE A 159 -1.29 -12.14 5.16
CA ILE A 159 -2.28 -11.93 4.11
C ILE A 159 -2.02 -12.92 2.97
N LEU A 160 -2.96 -13.83 2.77
CA LEU A 160 -2.92 -14.86 1.73
C LEU A 160 -3.49 -14.33 0.41
N SER A 161 -4.58 -13.57 0.47
CA SER A 161 -5.16 -12.94 -0.71
C SER A 161 -5.95 -11.68 -0.37
N VAL A 162 -6.04 -10.78 -1.36
CA VAL A 162 -6.85 -9.56 -1.31
C VAL A 162 -7.64 -9.46 -2.61
N SER A 163 -8.94 -9.19 -2.52
CA SER A 163 -9.82 -9.04 -3.67
C SER A 163 -9.54 -7.76 -4.46
N LYS A 164 -10.19 -7.62 -5.61
CA LYS A 164 -10.35 -6.28 -6.21
C LYS A 164 -11.23 -5.41 -5.31
N SER A 165 -11.16 -4.09 -5.49
CA SER A 165 -12.06 -3.18 -4.78
C SER A 165 -13.48 -3.27 -5.36
N HIS A 166 -14.44 -3.51 -4.48
CA HIS A 166 -15.87 -3.57 -4.78
C HIS A 166 -16.58 -2.31 -4.28
N LYS A 167 -17.77 -2.03 -4.82
CA LYS A 167 -18.54 -0.85 -4.40
C LYS A 167 -19.32 -1.13 -3.11
N GLY A 168 -19.53 -0.09 -2.29
CA GLY A 168 -20.21 -0.20 -1.00
C GLY A 168 -21.60 -0.87 -0.99
N LYS A 169 -22.34 -0.81 -2.10
CA LYS A 169 -23.65 -1.47 -2.22
C LYS A 169 -23.56 -3.00 -2.34
N VAL A 170 -22.40 -3.54 -2.72
CA VAL A 170 -22.25 -4.98 -2.95
C VAL A 170 -22.25 -5.72 -1.61
N HIS A 171 -23.03 -6.80 -1.52
CA HIS A 171 -23.09 -7.67 -0.34
C HIS A 171 -21.80 -8.49 -0.21
N ASP A 172 -21.35 -8.73 1.02
CA ASP A 172 -20.06 -9.36 1.31
C ASP A 172 -19.99 -10.79 0.76
N PHE A 173 -21.06 -11.56 0.96
CA PHE A 173 -21.23 -12.88 0.31
C PHE A 173 -21.10 -12.87 -1.22
N LYS A 174 -21.61 -11.82 -1.89
CA LYS A 174 -21.49 -11.72 -3.36
C LYS A 174 -20.06 -11.41 -3.79
N ILE A 175 -19.32 -10.66 -2.97
CA ILE A 175 -17.88 -10.44 -3.16
C ILE A 175 -17.17 -11.79 -3.03
N ARG A 176 -17.38 -12.53 -1.94
CA ARG A 176 -16.74 -13.82 -1.70
C ARG A 176 -16.97 -14.84 -2.82
N LYS A 177 -18.21 -14.96 -3.31
CA LYS A 177 -18.56 -15.86 -4.42
C LYS A 177 -17.90 -15.47 -5.76
N GLY A 178 -17.56 -14.19 -5.94
CA GLY A 178 -16.94 -13.70 -7.17
C GLY A 178 -15.41 -13.75 -7.17
N GLU A 179 -14.78 -14.00 -6.02
CA GLU A 179 -13.34 -14.08 -5.87
C GLU A 179 -12.83 -15.53 -5.98
N LYS A 180 -11.52 -15.72 -5.94
CA LYS A 180 -10.90 -17.05 -6.07
C LYS A 180 -11.43 -18.02 -5.02
N LEU A 181 -11.64 -19.27 -5.42
CA LEU A 181 -12.02 -20.34 -4.51
C LEU A 181 -10.93 -20.54 -3.45
N LEU A 182 -11.37 -20.64 -2.19
CA LEU A 182 -10.51 -20.97 -1.07
C LEU A 182 -10.27 -22.49 -1.06
N PRO A 183 -9.13 -22.97 -0.53
CA PRO A 183 -8.82 -24.39 -0.47
C PRO A 183 -9.94 -25.16 0.25
N LYS A 184 -10.41 -26.26 -0.36
CA LYS A 184 -11.52 -27.03 0.20
C LYS A 184 -11.19 -27.60 1.58
N GLU A 185 -9.98 -28.15 1.71
CA GLU A 185 -9.42 -28.80 2.91
C GLU A 185 -9.11 -27.82 4.06
N SER A 186 -9.15 -26.51 3.82
CA SER A 186 -8.93 -25.51 4.87
C SER A 186 -10.21 -25.26 5.68
N LEU A 187 -10.07 -25.20 7.02
CA LEU A 187 -11.12 -24.70 7.91
C LEU A 187 -11.26 -23.19 7.70
N LYS A 188 -12.48 -22.72 7.43
CA LYS A 188 -12.74 -21.33 7.06
C LYS A 188 -13.51 -20.66 8.19
N LEU A 189 -12.90 -19.62 8.75
CA LEU A 189 -13.49 -18.75 9.76
C LEU A 189 -13.88 -17.44 9.09
N ALA A 190 -15.15 -17.06 9.20
CA ALA A 190 -15.66 -15.80 8.69
C ALA A 190 -16.74 -15.26 9.63
N ASP A 191 -17.16 -14.01 9.42
CA ASP A 191 -18.29 -13.45 10.14
C ASP A 191 -19.62 -14.04 9.62
N SER A 192 -20.70 -13.96 10.41
CA SER A 192 -22.01 -14.49 10.02
C SER A 192 -22.54 -13.90 8.72
N ASP A 193 -22.21 -12.63 8.43
CA ASP A 193 -22.56 -11.92 7.19
C ASP A 193 -21.90 -12.55 5.93
N PHE A 194 -20.97 -13.47 6.14
CA PHE A 194 -20.20 -14.17 5.12
C PHE A 194 -20.72 -15.60 4.84
N TYR A 195 -21.47 -16.19 5.76
CA TYR A 195 -22.06 -17.52 5.60
C TYR A 195 -23.48 -17.42 5.03
N ASP A 196 -23.70 -18.07 3.89
CA ASP A 196 -25.04 -18.49 3.49
C ASP A 196 -25.25 -19.90 4.06
N LYS A 197 -26.40 -20.14 4.70
CA LYS A 197 -26.75 -21.37 5.46
C LYS A 197 -26.90 -22.63 4.58
N SER A 198 -26.29 -22.65 3.40
CA SER A 198 -26.64 -23.59 2.32
C SER A 198 -25.49 -24.44 1.77
N ASN A 199 -24.24 -24.34 2.25
CA ASN A 199 -23.18 -25.25 1.79
C ASN A 199 -22.11 -25.51 2.86
N LEU A 200 -22.41 -26.52 3.70
CA LEU A 200 -21.43 -27.57 4.03
C LEU A 200 -21.08 -28.34 2.76
#